data_AF-A0A7S2P5D1-F1
#
_entry.id   AF-A0A7S2P5D1-F1
#
_cell.length_a   1.000
_cell.length_b   1.000
_cell.length_c   1.000
_cell.angle_alpha   90.00
_cell.angle_beta   90.00
_cell.angle_gamma   90.00
#
_symmetry.space_group_name_H-M   'P 1'
#
loop_
_entity.id
_entity.type
_entity.pdbx_description
1 polymer ?
#
loop_
_entity_poly.entity_id
_entity_poly.type
_entity_poly.pdbx_seq_one_letter_code
_entity_poly.pdbx_strand_id
1 'polypeptide(L)'
;VYHRLLRTGRLTMSAWFSDRRSHAYERLGLLLLFLSYAEARGHKHRYPRFKQGARFTSDHNSQESQCNPSSCSSLVKYPVLGTHHYAEFNVPALPKKLGPTYFVYYNIDWQPPGPSGSDARMNQFVPQLMLGEPLDGSSGPPLYLPKWEKRTSWCFGAQYFFEIFNSTSNETEAHAATGETYPCEPGEVLYTKYTLSENWVWTLEMGVKGDPARTSIIRIEKPFMGLLPPEQTQSWKEHSYSEAIANTCWEIYDLNEADEYPGTDMEYHITIATDFPGSFAWQDWGTEQPECPGHPNVTIKSNSTAKEQQITWALRAHHDHKRDG
;
A
#
# COMPACT_ATOMS: atom_id res chain seq x y z
N VAL A 1 37.16 -41.61 -25.57
CA VAL A 1 37.71 -42.33 -24.40
C VAL A 1 39.22 -42.11 -24.41
N TYR A 2 39.76 -41.62 -23.27
CA TYR A 2 41.16 -41.24 -22.96
C TYR A 2 41.66 -39.81 -23.24
N HIS A 3 41.54 -38.99 -22.17
CA HIS A 3 42.52 -38.07 -21.54
C HIS A 3 43.12 -36.87 -22.32
N ARG A 4 42.73 -35.64 -21.93
CA ARG A 4 43.43 -34.68 -21.04
C ARG A 4 44.64 -33.97 -21.69
N LEU A 5 44.53 -32.67 -22.02
CA LEU A 5 44.80 -31.48 -21.17
C LEU A 5 46.30 -31.11 -21.09
N LEU A 6 46.71 -30.01 -21.75
CA LEU A 6 47.19 -28.75 -21.13
C LEU A 6 48.13 -27.91 -22.02
N ARG A 7 47.88 -26.59 -21.96
CA ARG A 7 48.82 -25.45 -21.99
C ARG A 7 49.45 -24.98 -23.31
N THR A 8 49.09 -23.74 -23.63
CA THR A 8 49.89 -22.52 -23.95
C THR A 8 49.12 -21.77 -25.05
N GLY A 9 48.99 -20.46 -25.14
CA GLY A 9 49.58 -19.29 -24.50
C GLY A 9 48.90 -18.06 -25.15
N ARG A 10 49.13 -16.88 -24.57
CA ARG A 10 48.71 -15.58 -25.13
C ARG A 10 49.14 -15.42 -26.59
N LEU A 11 48.28 -14.84 -27.43
CA LEU A 11 48.67 -13.84 -28.44
C LEU A 11 47.45 -13.06 -28.93
N THR A 12 47.66 -11.75 -29.01
CA THR A 12 46.76 -10.69 -29.43
C THR A 12 46.62 -10.60 -30.94
N MET A 13 45.41 -10.25 -31.38
CA MET A 13 45.00 -9.51 -32.59
C MET A 13 45.93 -9.51 -33.82
N SER A 14 45.40 -10.00 -34.95
CA SER A 14 45.11 -9.13 -36.11
C SER A 14 44.38 -9.88 -37.24
N ALA A 15 43.72 -9.09 -38.08
CA ALA A 15 43.21 -9.38 -39.43
C ALA A 15 41.82 -10.03 -39.61
N TRP A 16 40.86 -9.11 -39.79
CA TRP A 16 39.71 -9.18 -40.68
C TRP A 16 39.90 -10.02 -41.96
N PHE A 17 38.94 -10.92 -42.23
CA PHE A 17 38.14 -10.90 -43.47
C PHE A 17 36.75 -11.46 -43.17
N SER A 18 35.74 -10.82 -43.73
CA SER A 18 34.32 -11.11 -43.62
C SER A 18 33.93 -12.52 -44.08
N ASP A 19 33.01 -13.17 -43.37
CA ASP A 19 31.90 -13.81 -44.07
C ASP A 19 30.61 -13.80 -43.24
N ARG A 20 29.50 -13.55 -43.94
CA ARG A 20 28.14 -13.42 -43.45
C ARG A 20 27.59 -14.81 -43.09
N ARG A 21 27.38 -15.09 -41.80
CA ARG A 21 26.35 -16.03 -41.29
C ARG A 21 26.39 -16.17 -39.77
N SER A 22 25.83 -15.21 -39.02
CA SER A 22 25.39 -15.45 -37.64
C SER A 22 24.41 -14.39 -37.13
N HIS A 23 23.21 -14.32 -37.72
CA HIS A 23 22.09 -13.57 -37.15
C HIS A 23 20.83 -14.44 -36.98
N ALA A 24 21.03 -15.73 -36.66
CA ALA A 24 19.93 -16.68 -36.46
C ALA A 24 19.77 -17.18 -35.02
N TYR A 25 20.71 -16.88 -34.10
CA TYR A 25 20.68 -17.44 -32.73
C TYR A 25 20.44 -16.42 -31.60
N GLU A 26 20.50 -15.11 -31.85
CA GLU A 26 20.06 -14.10 -30.86
C GLU A 26 18.56 -13.78 -30.94
N ARG A 27 17.86 -14.24 -31.99
CA ARG A 27 16.41 -14.00 -32.15
C ARG A 27 15.53 -15.12 -31.61
N LEU A 28 16.07 -16.28 -31.22
CA LEU A 28 15.32 -17.33 -30.53
C LEU A 28 15.30 -17.16 -29.01
N GLY A 29 16.31 -16.50 -28.42
CA GLY A 29 16.34 -16.21 -26.98
C GLY A 29 15.32 -15.14 -26.55
N LEU A 30 15.06 -14.14 -27.40
CA LEU A 30 14.01 -13.14 -27.14
C LEU A 30 12.60 -13.68 -27.42
N LEU A 31 12.42 -14.62 -28.35
CA LEU A 31 11.09 -15.13 -28.70
C LEU A 31 10.49 -16.03 -27.61
N LEU A 32 11.33 -16.73 -26.84
CA LEU A 32 10.90 -17.55 -25.70
C LEU A 32 10.58 -16.71 -24.45
N LEU A 33 11.19 -15.54 -24.29
CA LEU A 33 10.80 -14.53 -23.30
C LEU A 33 9.48 -13.84 -23.66
N PHE A 34 9.19 -13.66 -24.95
CA PHE A 34 7.90 -13.11 -25.39
C PHE A 34 6.74 -14.12 -25.34
N LEU A 35 7.00 -15.42 -25.50
CA LEU A 35 5.94 -16.44 -25.41
C LEU A 35 5.56 -16.76 -23.96
N SER A 36 6.51 -16.71 -23.01
CA SER A 36 6.20 -16.77 -21.58
C SER A 36 5.56 -15.47 -21.06
N TYR A 37 5.74 -14.34 -21.75
CA TYR A 37 5.01 -13.08 -21.50
C TYR A 37 3.60 -13.05 -22.12
N ALA A 38 3.34 -13.89 -23.14
CA ALA A 38 2.04 -13.94 -23.82
C ALA A 38 1.04 -14.92 -23.16
N GLU A 39 1.50 -16.00 -22.53
CA GLU A 39 0.61 -16.93 -21.79
C GLU A 39 0.14 -16.36 -20.43
N ALA A 40 0.84 -15.37 -19.88
CA ALA A 40 0.36 -14.62 -18.71
C ALA A 40 -0.83 -13.68 -19.00
N ARG A 41 -1.20 -13.48 -20.28
CA ARG A 41 -2.40 -12.70 -20.68
C ARG A 41 -3.70 -13.51 -20.69
N GLY A 42 -3.69 -14.76 -20.26
CA GLY A 42 -4.86 -15.65 -20.26
C GLY A 42 -5.88 -15.38 -19.15
N HIS A 43 -5.47 -14.81 -18.02
CA HIS A 43 -6.39 -14.39 -16.96
C HIS A 43 -6.51 -12.86 -16.97
N LYS A 44 -7.43 -12.35 -17.79
CA LYS A 44 -8.06 -11.05 -17.51
C LYS A 44 -8.87 -11.21 -16.21
N HIS A 45 -8.19 -11.27 -15.07
CA HIS A 45 -8.78 -10.68 -13.88
C HIS A 45 -8.97 -9.22 -14.25
N ARG A 46 -10.21 -8.87 -14.60
CA ARG A 46 -10.62 -7.47 -14.53
C ARG A 46 -10.31 -7.09 -13.10
N TYR A 47 -9.22 -6.35 -12.91
CA TYR A 47 -8.99 -5.65 -11.66
C TYR A 47 -10.33 -5.01 -11.27
N PRO A 48 -10.82 -5.17 -10.03
CA PRO A 48 -11.87 -4.28 -9.57
C PRO A 48 -11.32 -2.88 -9.86
N ARG A 49 -11.97 -2.16 -10.80
CA ARG A 49 -11.55 -0.81 -11.15
C ARG A 49 -11.62 -0.03 -9.84
N PHE A 50 -10.47 0.28 -9.25
CA PHE A 50 -10.37 1.27 -8.21
C PHE A 50 -10.78 2.59 -8.86
N LYS A 51 -12.08 2.90 -8.79
CA LYS A 51 -12.60 4.20 -9.19
C LYS A 51 -12.17 5.18 -8.11
N GLN A 52 -11.05 5.87 -8.33
CA GLN A 52 -10.66 7.05 -7.54
C GLN A 52 -11.86 7.95 -7.30
N GLY A 53 -12.23 8.12 -6.03
CA GLY A 53 -13.15 9.18 -5.59
C GLY A 53 -14.56 9.16 -6.19
N ALA A 54 -14.96 8.10 -6.90
CA ALA A 54 -16.33 7.90 -7.34
C ALA A 54 -16.82 6.63 -6.69
N ARG A 55 -17.85 6.77 -5.84
CA ARG A 55 -18.71 5.67 -5.35
C ARG A 55 -18.76 4.55 -6.38
N PHE A 56 -18.67 3.31 -5.91
CA PHE A 56 -19.11 2.14 -6.65
C PHE A 56 -20.52 2.39 -7.23
N THR A 57 -20.61 2.97 -8.42
CA THR A 57 -21.77 2.79 -9.27
C THR A 57 -21.47 1.49 -10.00
N SER A 58 -21.84 0.39 -9.36
CA SER A 58 -22.06 -0.84 -10.08
C SER A 58 -23.13 -0.51 -11.13
N ASP A 59 -22.86 -0.80 -12.41
CA ASP A 59 -23.89 -0.81 -13.45
C ASP A 59 -24.78 -2.07 -13.29
N HIS A 60 -25.05 -2.47 -12.03
CA HIS A 60 -26.06 -3.45 -11.69
C HIS A 60 -27.26 -2.71 -11.13
N ASN A 61 -28.34 -2.80 -11.89
CA ASN A 61 -29.67 -2.25 -11.66
C ASN A 61 -30.39 -2.93 -10.49
N SER A 62 -29.69 -3.24 -9.38
CA SER A 62 -30.24 -3.70 -8.12
C SER A 62 -30.23 -2.53 -7.16
N GLN A 63 -31.39 -1.89 -7.04
CA GLN A 63 -31.68 -0.75 -6.18
C GLN A 63 -31.76 -1.17 -4.69
N GLU A 64 -30.87 -2.06 -4.23
CA GLU A 64 -30.64 -2.25 -2.81
C GLU A 64 -29.69 -1.14 -2.37
N SER A 65 -30.08 -0.41 -1.32
CA SER A 65 -29.22 0.59 -0.69
C SER A 65 -27.99 -0.13 -0.14
N GLN A 66 -26.94 -0.20 -0.93
CA GLN A 66 -25.64 -0.71 -0.52
C GLN A 66 -25.14 0.23 0.58
N CYS A 67 -25.24 -0.22 1.84
CA CYS A 67 -24.71 0.49 2.98
C CYS A 67 -23.19 0.63 2.85
N ASN A 68 -22.59 1.66 3.46
CA ASN A 68 -21.14 1.78 3.52
C ASN A 68 -20.58 1.01 4.73
N PRO A 69 -19.82 -0.08 4.54
CA PRO A 69 -19.25 -0.81 5.67
C PRO A 69 -17.94 -0.21 6.19
N SER A 70 -17.37 0.75 5.47
CA SER A 70 -16.06 1.31 5.74
C SER A 70 -16.16 2.57 6.59
N SER A 71 -15.08 2.89 7.31
CA SER A 71 -14.91 4.14 8.02
C SER A 71 -13.53 4.69 7.76
N CYS A 72 -13.45 5.95 7.36
CA CYS A 72 -12.21 6.69 7.22
C CYS A 72 -12.24 7.95 8.08
N SER A 73 -11.04 8.39 8.49
CA SER A 73 -10.85 9.69 9.09
C SER A 73 -10.77 10.80 8.04
N SER A 74 -10.76 12.05 8.51
CA SER A 74 -10.41 13.20 7.68
C SER A 74 -9.01 13.07 7.09
N LEU A 75 -8.82 13.75 5.95
CA LEU A 75 -7.54 13.91 5.24
C LEU A 75 -6.80 15.11 5.83
N VAL A 76 -5.81 14.87 6.68
CA VAL A 76 -5.13 15.92 7.46
C VAL A 76 -3.73 16.17 6.93
N LYS A 77 -3.37 17.43 6.65
CA LYS A 77 -2.08 17.76 6.03
C LYS A 77 -1.00 18.09 7.05
N TYR A 78 0.21 17.58 6.79
CA TYR A 78 1.41 17.83 7.58
C TYR A 78 2.59 18.18 6.67
N PRO A 79 3.44 19.13 7.06
CA PRO A 79 4.74 19.31 6.39
C PRO A 79 5.55 18.02 6.47
N VAL A 80 6.16 17.61 5.36
CA VAL A 80 6.99 16.40 5.33
C VAL A 80 8.29 16.58 6.10
N LEU A 81 8.95 17.73 5.95
CA LEU A 81 10.23 17.97 6.58
C LEU A 81 10.08 18.25 8.07
N GLY A 82 10.73 17.44 8.90
CA GLY A 82 10.74 17.58 10.34
C GLY A 82 9.44 17.16 11.03
N THR A 83 8.58 16.38 10.36
CA THR A 83 7.43 15.72 10.98
C THR A 83 7.67 14.22 11.04
N HIS A 84 7.32 13.62 12.18
CA HIS A 84 7.50 12.21 12.46
C HIS A 84 6.14 11.56 12.69
N HIS A 85 5.84 10.50 11.97
CA HIS A 85 4.56 9.79 12.04
C HIS A 85 4.76 8.41 12.66
N TYR A 86 4.03 8.13 13.73
CA TYR A 86 4.01 6.85 14.43
C TYR A 86 2.57 6.47 14.79
N ALA A 87 2.23 5.20 14.70
CA ALA A 87 0.96 4.72 15.25
C ALA A 87 1.11 3.33 15.87
N GLU A 88 0.26 3.03 16.85
CA GLU A 88 0.04 1.69 17.38
C GLU A 88 -1.43 1.33 17.32
N PHE A 89 -1.74 0.05 17.11
CA PHE A 89 -3.11 -0.44 17.20
C PHE A 89 -3.15 -1.92 17.53
N ASN A 90 -4.23 -2.36 18.16
CA ASN A 90 -4.46 -3.77 18.44
C ASN A 90 -5.09 -4.50 17.25
N VAL A 91 -4.66 -5.73 16.99
CA VAL A 91 -5.30 -6.63 16.01
C VAL A 91 -6.65 -7.09 16.58
N PRO A 92 -7.78 -6.87 15.88
CA PRO A 92 -9.08 -7.33 16.36
C PRO A 92 -9.24 -8.85 16.18
N ALA A 93 -10.24 -9.44 16.80
CA ALA A 93 -10.66 -10.81 16.53
C ALA A 93 -11.01 -11.01 15.06
N LEU A 94 -10.91 -12.25 14.58
CA LEU A 94 -11.44 -12.59 13.28
C LEU A 94 -12.98 -12.39 13.26
N PRO A 95 -13.55 -11.97 12.13
CA PRO A 95 -14.99 -12.00 11.92
C PRO A 95 -15.50 -13.44 12.05
N LYS A 96 -16.75 -13.63 12.50
CA LYS A 96 -17.33 -14.99 12.61
C LYS A 96 -17.50 -15.63 11.23
N LYS A 97 -17.75 -14.80 10.21
CA LYS A 97 -17.86 -15.20 8.82
C LYS A 97 -16.82 -14.45 7.99
N LEU A 98 -15.89 -15.20 7.40
CA LEU A 98 -14.91 -14.67 6.46
C LEU A 98 -15.61 -14.46 5.10
N GLY A 99 -16.18 -13.29 4.90
CA GLY A 99 -16.85 -12.88 3.66
C GLY A 99 -16.07 -11.86 2.81
N PRO A 100 -15.60 -10.72 3.39
CA PRO A 100 -14.99 -9.62 2.64
C PRO A 100 -13.45 -9.54 2.69
N THR A 101 -12.88 -8.67 1.85
CA THR A 101 -11.50 -8.19 1.99
C THR A 101 -11.46 -7.00 2.94
N TYR A 102 -10.52 -7.03 3.88
CA TYR A 102 -10.34 -5.99 4.90
C TYR A 102 -9.00 -5.32 4.71
N PHE A 103 -8.99 -4.00 4.82
CA PHE A 103 -7.79 -3.21 5.03
C PHE A 103 -7.99 -2.32 6.24
N VAL A 104 -7.06 -2.37 7.17
CA VAL A 104 -6.98 -1.39 8.26
C VAL A 104 -5.63 -0.73 8.25
N TYR A 105 -5.62 0.60 8.20
CA TYR A 105 -4.37 1.32 8.07
C TYR A 105 -4.42 2.74 8.64
N TYR A 106 -3.23 3.24 8.94
CA TYR A 106 -2.92 4.66 9.09
C TYR A 106 -1.85 4.96 8.04
N ASN A 107 -2.19 5.71 6.99
CA ASN A 107 -1.34 5.98 5.83
C ASN A 107 -0.85 7.43 5.79
N ILE A 108 0.17 7.67 4.97
CA ILE A 108 0.46 9.00 4.44
C ILE A 108 0.38 8.96 2.91
N ASP A 109 -0.17 10.00 2.30
CA ASP A 109 -0.32 10.14 0.86
C ASP A 109 -0.02 11.56 0.34
N TRP A 110 0.05 11.69 -0.98
CA TRP A 110 0.21 12.97 -1.68
C TRP A 110 -0.90 13.15 -2.72
N GLN A 111 -2.10 13.50 -2.24
CA GLN A 111 -3.27 13.85 -3.05
C GLN A 111 -3.50 15.38 -3.19
N PRO A 112 -4.10 15.86 -4.30
CA PRO A 112 -4.30 15.17 -5.56
C PRO A 112 -2.92 15.00 -6.26
N PRO A 113 -2.87 14.24 -7.34
CA PRO A 113 -1.85 13.24 -7.57
C PRO A 113 -0.58 13.81 -8.22
N GLY A 114 0.53 13.77 -7.49
CA GLY A 114 1.83 14.17 -8.05
C GLY A 114 1.87 15.60 -8.59
N PRO A 115 2.91 15.98 -9.31
CA PRO A 115 3.02 17.30 -9.94
C PRO A 115 1.82 17.56 -10.85
N SER A 116 1.33 18.82 -10.89
CA SER A 116 0.20 19.20 -11.74
C SER A 116 0.45 18.78 -13.19
N GLY A 117 -0.49 18.03 -13.78
CA GLY A 117 -0.36 17.48 -15.13
C GLY A 117 0.39 16.14 -15.23
N SER A 118 0.76 15.53 -14.09
CA SER A 118 1.36 14.20 -14.08
C SER A 118 0.36 13.11 -14.48
N ASP A 119 0.89 12.02 -15.04
CA ASP A 119 0.17 10.79 -15.35
C ASP A 119 -0.08 9.92 -14.11
N ALA A 120 0.65 10.15 -13.02
CA ALA A 120 0.53 9.29 -11.84
C ALA A 120 -0.59 9.69 -10.90
N ARG A 121 -1.02 8.76 -10.04
CA ARG A 121 -2.07 8.91 -9.03
C ARG A 121 -1.80 8.06 -7.78
N MET A 122 -2.60 8.29 -6.72
CA MET A 122 -2.61 7.50 -5.48
C MET A 122 -1.22 7.26 -4.89
N ASN A 123 -0.38 8.30 -4.80
CA ASN A 123 0.98 8.19 -4.24
C ASN A 123 0.91 7.99 -2.72
N GLN A 124 0.89 6.76 -2.22
CA GLN A 124 0.61 6.49 -0.80
C GLN A 124 1.48 5.40 -0.19
N PHE A 125 1.91 5.63 1.06
CA PHE A 125 2.51 4.61 1.91
C PHE A 125 1.42 4.09 2.85
N VAL A 126 1.14 2.79 2.77
CA VAL A 126 0.01 2.17 3.45
C VAL A 126 0.53 0.96 4.25
N PRO A 127 0.73 1.09 5.57
CA PRO A 127 0.92 -0.05 6.45
C PRO A 127 -0.44 -0.67 6.69
N GLN A 128 -0.65 -1.88 6.18
CA GLN A 128 -1.95 -2.51 6.17
C GLN A 128 -1.98 -3.71 7.10
N LEU A 129 -2.96 -3.75 7.99
CA LEU A 129 -3.51 -4.99 8.53
C LEU A 129 -4.54 -5.50 7.52
N MET A 130 -4.46 -6.77 7.16
CA MET A 130 -5.14 -7.32 5.99
C MET A 130 -5.77 -8.69 6.28
N LEU A 131 -6.91 -8.96 5.64
CA LEU A 131 -7.64 -10.23 5.69
C LEU A 131 -8.48 -10.39 4.41
N GLY A 132 -8.80 -11.62 4.00
CA GLY A 132 -9.61 -11.88 2.80
C GLY A 132 -8.74 -12.05 1.56
N GLU A 133 -8.92 -11.24 0.51
CA GLU A 133 -8.08 -11.27 -0.70
C GLU A 133 -7.36 -9.92 -0.91
N PRO A 134 -6.51 -9.49 0.06
CA PRO A 134 -5.83 -8.21 -0.01
C PRO A 134 -4.72 -8.19 -1.09
N LEU A 135 -4.34 -6.97 -1.49
CA LEU A 135 -3.04 -6.73 -2.10
C LEU A 135 -1.99 -6.83 -1.00
N ASP A 136 -1.12 -7.83 -1.05
CA ASP A 136 -0.09 -8.04 -0.03
C ASP A 136 1.26 -8.53 -0.60
N GLY A 137 1.40 -8.45 -1.92
CA GLY A 137 2.62 -8.79 -2.62
C GLY A 137 2.85 -7.92 -3.85
N SER A 138 4.06 -8.02 -4.40
CA SER A 138 4.50 -7.33 -5.61
C SER A 138 5.34 -8.25 -6.50
N SER A 139 5.36 -7.98 -7.81
CA SER A 139 6.37 -8.57 -8.71
C SER A 139 7.78 -8.07 -8.42
N GLY A 140 7.92 -6.94 -7.71
CA GLY A 140 9.18 -6.22 -7.58
C GLY A 140 9.59 -5.51 -8.88
N PRO A 141 10.80 -4.92 -8.91
CA PRO A 141 11.30 -4.20 -10.08
C PRO A 141 11.41 -5.12 -11.32
N PRO A 142 11.26 -4.55 -12.52
CA PRO A 142 11.03 -3.12 -12.78
C PRO A 142 9.54 -2.73 -12.79
N LEU A 143 8.62 -3.69 -12.79
CA LEU A 143 7.21 -3.41 -13.08
C LEU A 143 6.37 -3.13 -11.84
N TYR A 144 6.77 -3.65 -10.67
CA TYR A 144 6.05 -3.48 -9.41
C TYR A 144 4.55 -3.84 -9.53
N LEU A 145 4.22 -4.89 -10.28
CA LEU A 145 2.84 -5.33 -10.47
C LEU A 145 2.30 -5.84 -9.13
N PRO A 146 1.14 -5.35 -8.65
CA PRO A 146 0.59 -5.84 -7.41
C PRO A 146 0.18 -7.31 -7.51
N LYS A 147 0.19 -8.01 -6.38
CA LYS A 147 -0.28 -9.39 -6.23
C LYS A 147 -1.31 -9.44 -5.12
N TRP A 148 -2.34 -10.25 -5.35
CA TRP A 148 -3.44 -10.46 -4.42
C TRP A 148 -3.39 -11.91 -3.96
N GLU A 149 -3.28 -12.12 -2.66
CA GLU A 149 -3.24 -13.45 -2.06
C GLU A 149 -4.41 -13.63 -1.11
N LYS A 150 -4.94 -14.85 -1.07
CA LYS A 150 -6.03 -15.18 -0.15
C LYS A 150 -5.47 -15.45 1.25
N ARG A 151 -6.07 -14.80 2.25
CA ARG A 151 -5.71 -14.84 3.67
C ARG A 151 -6.94 -15.22 4.49
N THR A 152 -6.80 -16.30 5.27
CA THR A 152 -7.83 -16.77 6.21
C THR A 152 -7.56 -16.35 7.65
N SER A 153 -6.43 -15.68 7.89
CA SER A 153 -6.01 -15.11 9.16
C SER A 153 -5.47 -13.71 8.92
N TRP A 154 -5.40 -12.90 9.97
CA TRP A 154 -4.80 -11.58 9.88
C TRP A 154 -3.34 -11.66 9.48
N CYS A 155 -2.95 -10.81 8.54
CA CYS A 155 -1.55 -10.54 8.23
C CYS A 155 -1.31 -9.04 8.14
N PHE A 156 -0.05 -8.64 8.21
CA PHE A 156 0.31 -7.24 8.07
C PHE A 156 1.55 -7.06 7.19
N GLY A 157 1.68 -5.88 6.60
CA GLY A 157 2.82 -5.52 5.77
C GLY A 157 2.91 -4.04 5.48
N ALA A 158 4.14 -3.56 5.29
CA ALA A 158 4.41 -2.22 4.78
C ALA A 158 4.22 -2.20 3.26
N GLN A 159 3.46 -1.23 2.75
CA GLN A 159 3.22 -1.10 1.31
C GLN A 159 3.39 0.33 0.83
N TYR A 160 3.81 0.47 -0.42
CA TYR A 160 3.78 1.71 -1.17
C TYR A 160 3.01 1.45 -2.45
N PHE A 161 1.84 2.05 -2.57
CA PHE A 161 0.94 1.89 -3.70
C PHE A 161 0.92 3.18 -4.52
N PHE A 162 0.75 3.03 -5.83
CA PHE A 162 0.53 4.14 -6.74
C PHE A 162 -0.04 3.66 -8.07
N GLU A 163 -0.53 4.60 -8.86
CA GLU A 163 -1.05 4.36 -10.19
C GLU A 163 -0.34 5.24 -11.21
N ILE A 164 -0.18 4.75 -12.45
CA ILE A 164 0.38 5.50 -13.57
C ILE A 164 -0.55 5.37 -14.77
N PHE A 165 -0.94 6.51 -15.36
CA PHE A 165 -1.65 6.51 -16.62
C PHE A 165 -0.72 6.18 -17.78
N ASN A 166 -1.00 5.07 -18.46
CA ASN A 166 -0.27 4.65 -19.64
C ASN A 166 -0.98 5.19 -20.90
N SER A 167 -0.38 6.20 -21.52
CA SER A 167 -0.92 6.85 -22.73
C SER A 167 -0.98 5.92 -23.95
N THR A 168 -0.21 4.83 -23.98
CA THR A 168 -0.22 3.86 -25.08
C THR A 168 -1.41 2.92 -24.98
N SER A 169 -1.73 2.43 -23.79
CA SER A 169 -2.93 1.60 -23.54
C SER A 169 -4.18 2.43 -23.29
N ASN A 170 -4.03 3.73 -23.00
CA ASN A 170 -5.11 4.62 -22.55
C ASN A 170 -5.80 4.09 -21.28
N GLU A 171 -5.01 3.52 -20.38
CA GLU A 171 -5.47 2.89 -19.13
C GLU A 171 -4.60 3.34 -17.95
N THR A 172 -5.17 3.31 -16.75
CA THR A 172 -4.43 3.49 -15.49
C THR A 172 -3.92 2.14 -15.03
N GLU A 173 -2.62 2.07 -14.75
CA GLU A 173 -1.92 0.87 -14.28
C GLU A 173 -1.58 1.02 -12.80
N ALA A 174 -2.00 0.05 -11.99
CA ALA A 174 -1.67 0.02 -10.57
C ALA A 174 -0.30 -0.63 -10.34
N HIS A 175 0.43 -0.09 -9.38
CA HIS A 175 1.76 -0.56 -8.98
C HIS A 175 1.85 -0.59 -7.45
N ALA A 176 2.66 -1.51 -6.94
CA ALA A 176 2.93 -1.63 -5.52
C ALA A 176 4.37 -2.09 -5.26
N ALA A 177 5.00 -1.51 -4.25
CA ALA A 177 6.16 -2.09 -3.58
C ALA A 177 5.72 -2.55 -2.19
N THR A 178 5.96 -3.83 -1.87
CA THR A 178 5.54 -4.44 -0.61
C THR A 178 6.75 -4.94 0.15
N GLY A 179 6.71 -4.83 1.48
CA GLY A 179 7.65 -5.49 2.37
C GLY A 179 7.32 -6.98 2.51
N GLU A 180 8.01 -7.66 3.43
CA GLU A 180 7.62 -9.01 3.83
C GLU A 180 6.29 -8.96 4.59
N THR A 181 5.37 -9.85 4.24
CA THR A 181 4.06 -9.96 4.90
C THR A 181 4.14 -11.00 6.01
N TYR A 182 3.78 -10.62 7.23
CA TYR A 182 3.82 -11.51 8.40
C TYR A 182 2.41 -11.84 8.89
N PRO A 183 2.17 -13.07 9.37
CA PRO A 183 0.94 -13.38 10.10
C PRO A 183 0.95 -12.66 11.47
N CYS A 184 -0.24 -12.36 11.97
CA CYS A 184 -0.44 -11.82 13.31
C CYS A 184 -1.71 -12.40 13.94
N GLU A 185 -1.75 -12.34 15.26
CA GLU A 185 -2.83 -12.91 16.07
C GLU A 185 -3.70 -11.80 16.68
N PRO A 186 -5.01 -12.05 16.86
CA PRO A 186 -5.87 -11.15 17.62
C PRO A 186 -5.28 -10.80 19.00
N GLY A 187 -5.34 -9.50 19.34
CA GLY A 187 -4.80 -8.97 20.59
C GLY A 187 -3.32 -8.58 20.54
N GLU A 188 -2.57 -8.95 19.49
CA GLU A 188 -1.24 -8.37 19.26
C GLU A 188 -1.36 -6.86 19.03
N VAL A 189 -0.32 -6.10 19.41
CA VAL A 189 -0.22 -4.68 19.11
C VAL A 189 0.76 -4.49 17.97
N LEU A 190 0.27 -3.95 16.86
CA LEU A 190 1.09 -3.56 15.73
C LEU A 190 1.52 -2.11 15.87
N TYR A 191 2.71 -1.78 15.36
CA TYR A 191 3.17 -0.42 15.20
C TYR A 191 3.41 -0.09 13.73
N THR A 192 3.31 1.20 13.39
CA THR A 192 3.70 1.74 12.10
C THR A 192 4.60 2.95 12.32
N LYS A 193 5.63 3.11 11.48
CA LYS A 193 6.59 4.20 11.59
C LYS A 193 7.04 4.66 10.21
N TYR A 194 7.01 5.98 10.01
CA TYR A 194 7.48 6.62 8.80
C TYR A 194 8.74 7.40 9.10
N THR A 195 9.78 7.20 8.30
CA THR A 195 11.04 7.94 8.44
C THR A 195 11.47 8.47 7.08
N LEU A 196 11.74 9.78 7.01
CA LEU A 196 12.42 10.39 5.88
C LEU A 196 13.90 10.58 6.25
N SER A 197 14.79 9.94 5.51
CA SER A 197 16.24 10.11 5.70
C SER A 197 16.75 11.44 5.11
N GLU A 198 17.97 11.85 5.49
CA GLU A 198 18.65 13.03 4.94
C GLU A 198 18.82 12.97 3.41
N ASN A 199 18.90 11.76 2.85
CA ASN A 199 18.98 11.51 1.41
C ASN A 199 17.61 11.45 0.73
N TRP A 200 16.53 11.81 1.43
CA TRP A 200 15.16 11.81 0.93
C TRP A 200 14.65 10.43 0.53
N VAL A 201 15.15 9.39 1.19
CA VAL A 201 14.60 8.04 1.11
C VAL A 201 13.55 7.88 2.18
N TRP A 202 12.31 7.63 1.78
CA TRP A 202 11.23 7.26 2.67
C TRP A 202 11.35 5.80 3.09
N THR A 203 11.21 5.54 4.38
CA THR A 203 11.09 4.20 4.95
C THR A 203 9.77 4.11 5.68
N LEU A 204 8.99 3.08 5.34
CA LEU A 204 7.83 2.66 6.13
C LEU A 204 8.18 1.34 6.80
N GLU A 205 8.02 1.31 8.12
CA GLU A 205 8.12 0.12 8.96
C GLU A 205 6.74 -0.20 9.52
N MET A 206 6.38 -1.48 9.53
CA MET A 206 5.23 -2.01 10.24
C MET A 206 5.63 -3.30 10.93
N GLY A 207 5.32 -3.45 12.23
CA GLY A 207 5.76 -4.64 12.97
C GLY A 207 4.94 -4.92 14.21
N VAL A 208 5.23 -6.05 14.86
CA VAL A 208 4.63 -6.40 16.15
C VAL A 208 5.44 -5.75 17.28
N LYS A 209 4.76 -5.03 18.18
CA LYS A 209 5.40 -4.38 19.31
C LYS A 209 6.03 -5.43 20.24
N GLY A 210 7.33 -5.29 20.45
CA GLY A 210 8.11 -6.24 21.26
C GLY A 210 8.65 -7.45 20.49
N ASP A 211 8.39 -7.56 19.19
CA ASP A 211 8.92 -8.63 18.34
C ASP A 211 9.57 -8.08 17.05
N PRO A 212 10.87 -7.73 17.11
CA PRO A 212 11.56 -7.13 15.97
C PRO A 212 11.75 -8.10 14.80
N ALA A 213 11.63 -9.43 15.01
CA ALA A 213 11.77 -10.41 13.94
C ALA A 213 10.60 -10.36 12.95
N ARG A 214 9.45 -9.82 13.37
CA ARG A 214 8.27 -9.59 12.53
C ARG A 214 8.12 -8.09 12.27
N THR A 215 9.05 -7.55 11.46
CA THR A 215 9.01 -6.15 11.01
C THR A 215 9.07 -6.10 9.48
N SER A 216 7.96 -5.70 8.87
CA SER A 216 7.84 -5.43 7.44
C SER A 216 8.41 -4.05 7.14
N ILE A 217 9.29 -3.96 6.13
CA ILE A 217 9.98 -2.71 5.78
C ILE A 217 9.96 -2.51 4.26
N ILE A 218 9.66 -1.29 3.84
CA ILE A 218 9.92 -0.82 2.48
C ILE A 218 10.77 0.45 2.50
N ARG A 219 11.58 0.64 1.46
CA ARG A 219 12.41 1.83 1.26
C ARG A 219 12.20 2.35 -0.16
N ILE A 220 11.82 3.62 -0.26
CA ILE A 220 11.38 4.25 -1.50
C ILE A 220 12.26 5.47 -1.76
N GLU A 221 13.24 5.30 -2.64
CA GLU A 221 14.23 6.34 -2.95
C GLU A 221 13.66 7.46 -3.84
N LYS A 222 12.67 7.13 -4.67
CA LYS A 222 12.05 8.05 -5.62
C LYS A 222 10.54 7.92 -5.60
N PRO A 223 9.79 9.02 -5.81
CA PRO A 223 8.36 8.94 -6.07
C PRO A 223 8.06 7.97 -7.21
N PHE A 224 6.96 7.22 -7.09
CA PHE A 224 6.48 6.27 -8.09
C PHE A 224 7.54 5.23 -8.50
N MET A 225 8.43 4.88 -7.58
CA MET A 225 9.58 3.97 -7.80
C MET A 225 10.50 4.41 -8.96
N GLY A 226 10.44 5.68 -9.37
CA GLY A 226 11.16 6.19 -10.54
C GLY A 226 10.64 5.70 -11.89
N LEU A 227 9.39 5.22 -11.95
CA LEU A 227 8.74 4.78 -13.19
C LEU A 227 8.25 5.95 -14.07
N LEU A 228 8.08 7.13 -13.49
CA LEU A 228 7.76 8.33 -14.25
C LEU A 228 8.98 8.94 -14.95
N PRO A 229 8.78 9.63 -16.09
CA PRO A 229 9.84 10.40 -16.73
C PRO A 229 10.43 11.46 -15.79
N PRO A 230 11.74 11.75 -15.87
CA PRO A 230 12.39 12.77 -15.07
C PRO A 230 11.80 14.18 -15.24
N GLU A 231 11.11 14.46 -16.34
CA GLU A 231 10.41 15.73 -16.58
C GLU A 231 9.16 15.88 -15.71
N GLN A 232 8.56 14.77 -15.26
CA GLN A 232 7.45 14.79 -14.33
C GLN A 232 7.94 14.83 -12.88
N THR A 233 8.83 13.92 -12.49
CA THR A 233 9.40 13.89 -11.13
C THR A 233 10.71 13.10 -11.08
N GLN A 234 11.59 13.48 -10.16
CA GLN A 234 12.89 12.86 -9.92
C GLN A 234 13.17 12.61 -8.44
N SER A 235 12.57 13.39 -7.54
CA SER A 235 12.91 13.39 -6.12
C SER A 235 11.76 13.81 -5.21
N TRP A 236 11.71 13.20 -4.04
CA TRP A 236 10.86 13.63 -2.91
C TRP A 236 11.15 15.06 -2.42
N LYS A 237 12.26 15.68 -2.84
CA LYS A 237 12.61 17.08 -2.55
C LYS A 237 11.69 18.10 -3.22
N GLU A 238 10.95 17.69 -4.25
CA GLU A 238 10.11 18.58 -5.04
C GLU A 238 8.98 19.17 -4.20
N HIS A 239 8.58 20.41 -4.51
CA HIS A 239 7.57 21.13 -3.74
C HIS A 239 6.22 20.39 -3.70
N SER A 240 5.88 19.63 -4.75
CA SER A 240 4.71 18.75 -4.82
C SER A 240 4.66 17.70 -3.70
N TYR A 241 5.80 17.40 -3.06
CA TYR A 241 5.90 16.45 -1.95
C TYR A 241 6.18 17.11 -0.60
N SER A 242 6.07 18.44 -0.50
CA SER A 242 6.38 19.17 0.74
C SER A 242 5.34 18.99 1.85
N GLU A 243 4.13 18.55 1.51
CA GLU A 243 3.05 18.23 2.45
C GLU A 243 2.56 16.81 2.19
N ALA A 244 2.42 16.01 3.25
CA ALA A 244 1.78 14.71 3.21
C ALA A 244 0.40 14.81 3.86
N ILE A 245 -0.57 14.12 3.30
CA ILE A 245 -1.89 13.93 3.89
C ILE A 245 -1.82 12.64 4.70
N ALA A 246 -2.18 12.71 5.98
CA ALA A 246 -2.35 11.55 6.82
C ALA A 246 -3.84 11.27 7.01
N ASN A 247 -4.20 10.00 7.01
CA ASN A 247 -5.52 9.52 7.36
C ASN A 247 -5.44 8.11 7.94
N THR A 248 -6.54 7.66 8.50
CA THR A 248 -6.72 6.27 8.91
C THR A 248 -8.03 5.77 8.33
N CYS A 249 -8.04 4.51 7.91
CA CYS A 249 -9.19 3.90 7.30
C CYS A 249 -9.32 2.45 7.73
N TRP A 250 -10.57 2.05 7.77
CA TRP A 250 -11.01 0.69 7.87
C TRP A 250 -11.91 0.44 6.68
N GLU A 251 -11.31 -0.16 5.66
CA GLU A 251 -11.98 -0.48 4.41
C GLU A 251 -12.41 -1.94 4.42
N ILE A 252 -13.69 -2.15 4.18
CA ILE A 252 -14.27 -3.47 4.05
C ILE A 252 -15.02 -3.51 2.72
N TYR A 253 -14.68 -4.48 1.88
CA TYR A 253 -15.27 -4.61 0.55
C TYR A 253 -16.23 -5.79 0.51
N ASP A 254 -17.45 -5.56 0.02
CA ASP A 254 -18.48 -6.60 -0.16
C ASP A 254 -19.03 -7.21 1.15
N LEU A 255 -19.19 -6.40 2.20
CA LEU A 255 -19.84 -6.81 3.45
C LEU A 255 -21.37 -6.94 3.25
N ASN A 256 -21.91 -8.08 3.70
CA ASN A 256 -23.33 -8.44 3.56
C ASN A 256 -24.04 -8.61 4.90
N GLU A 257 -23.31 -8.97 5.95
CA GLU A 257 -23.89 -9.38 7.25
C GLU A 257 -23.11 -8.81 8.43
N ALA A 258 -23.79 -8.58 9.56
CA ALA A 258 -23.18 -8.07 10.79
C ALA A 258 -22.05 -8.95 11.32
N ASP A 259 -22.15 -10.28 11.16
CA ASP A 259 -21.15 -11.25 11.60
C ASP A 259 -19.87 -11.26 10.74
N GLU A 260 -19.84 -10.45 9.68
CA GLU A 260 -18.65 -10.14 8.88
C GLU A 260 -17.90 -8.92 9.45
N TYR A 261 -18.36 -8.28 10.53
CA TYR A 261 -17.49 -7.39 11.29
C TYR A 261 -16.67 -8.19 12.33
N PRO A 262 -15.41 -7.81 12.59
CA PRO A 262 -14.66 -8.23 13.76
C PRO A 262 -15.44 -8.00 15.06
N GLY A 263 -15.47 -9.01 15.94
CA GLY A 263 -16.26 -9.00 17.16
C GLY A 263 -15.62 -8.28 18.36
N THR A 264 -14.46 -7.65 18.19
CA THR A 264 -13.73 -6.95 19.26
C THR A 264 -13.37 -5.54 18.82
N ASP A 265 -13.20 -4.67 19.81
CA ASP A 265 -12.74 -3.32 19.61
C ASP A 265 -11.37 -3.24 18.95
N MET A 266 -11.15 -2.13 18.26
CA MET A 266 -9.87 -1.74 17.72
C MET A 266 -9.62 -0.26 18.05
N GLU A 267 -8.41 0.04 18.49
CA GLU A 267 -8.02 1.41 18.82
C GLU A 267 -6.66 1.73 18.22
N TYR A 268 -6.63 2.79 17.40
CA TYR A 268 -5.40 3.39 16.88
C TYR A 268 -4.98 4.54 17.78
N HIS A 269 -3.74 4.49 18.25
CA HIS A 269 -3.05 5.59 18.89
C HIS A 269 -2.00 6.14 17.92
N ILE A 270 -2.28 7.27 17.32
CA ILE A 270 -1.40 7.94 16.36
C ILE A 270 -0.70 9.09 17.08
N THR A 271 0.61 9.18 16.91
CA THR A 271 1.44 10.28 17.38
C THR A 271 2.13 10.92 16.18
N ILE A 272 1.91 12.22 16.02
CA ILE A 272 2.57 13.04 15.01
C ILE A 272 3.37 14.11 15.75
N ALA A 273 4.69 14.08 15.61
CA ALA A 273 5.60 15.01 16.29
C ALA A 273 6.32 15.90 15.28
N THR A 274 6.74 17.09 15.72
CA THR A 274 7.55 18.00 14.89
C THR A 274 8.85 18.43 15.56
N ASP A 275 9.91 18.53 14.76
CA ASP A 275 11.20 19.12 15.14
C ASP A 275 11.14 20.65 15.23
N PHE A 276 10.07 21.27 14.71
CA PHE A 276 9.90 22.73 14.63
C PHE A 276 8.61 23.18 15.34
N PRO A 277 8.59 23.22 16.70
CA PRO A 277 7.38 23.52 17.44
C PRO A 277 6.79 24.89 17.08
N GLY A 278 5.50 24.92 16.75
CA GLY A 278 4.78 26.14 16.35
C GLY A 278 5.02 26.61 14.91
N SER A 279 5.73 25.82 14.08
CA SER A 279 5.95 26.16 12.66
C SER A 279 4.72 25.99 11.76
N PHE A 280 3.73 25.22 12.20
CA PHE A 280 2.43 25.05 11.55
C PHE A 280 1.32 24.88 12.59
N ALA A 281 0.07 25.09 12.17
CA ALA A 281 -1.10 24.82 12.99
C ALA A 281 -1.53 23.36 12.81
N TRP A 282 -1.77 22.67 13.94
CA TRP A 282 -2.40 21.36 13.92
C TRP A 282 -3.81 21.46 13.35
N GLN A 283 -4.18 20.46 12.57
CA GLN A 283 -5.50 20.34 11.96
C GLN A 283 -6.32 19.29 12.72
N ASP A 284 -7.62 19.52 12.82
CA ASP A 284 -8.53 18.61 13.51
C ASP A 284 -8.79 17.35 12.70
N TRP A 285 -8.94 16.23 13.41
CA TRP A 285 -9.30 14.96 12.83
C TRP A 285 -10.80 14.70 13.01
N GLY A 286 -11.50 14.37 11.93
CA GLY A 286 -12.86 13.84 11.93
C GLY A 286 -12.90 12.37 11.52
N THR A 287 -14.07 11.74 11.64
CA THR A 287 -14.32 10.36 11.18
C THR A 287 -15.74 10.24 10.68
N GLU A 288 -15.94 9.37 9.69
CA GLU A 288 -17.26 8.98 9.21
C GLU A 288 -17.78 7.77 10.02
N GLN A 289 -19.09 7.57 10.05
CA GLN A 289 -19.68 6.34 10.60
C GLN A 289 -19.95 5.37 9.46
N PRO A 290 -19.63 4.07 9.62
CA PRO A 290 -20.19 3.05 8.74
C PRO A 290 -21.71 2.96 8.94
N GLU A 291 -22.40 2.48 7.91
CA GLU A 291 -23.86 2.46 7.83
C GLU A 291 -24.44 1.04 7.76
N CYS A 292 -23.60 0.02 7.61
CA CYS A 292 -24.06 -1.36 7.46
C CYS A 292 -24.50 -2.00 8.78
N PRO A 293 -25.46 -2.95 8.76
CA PRO A 293 -25.89 -3.67 9.97
C PRO A 293 -24.71 -4.24 10.76
N GLY A 294 -24.71 -4.03 12.08
CA GLY A 294 -23.64 -4.50 12.96
C GLY A 294 -22.35 -3.68 12.92
N HIS A 295 -22.33 -2.54 12.22
CA HIS A 295 -21.17 -1.66 12.21
C HIS A 295 -20.74 -1.26 13.63
N PRO A 296 -19.44 -1.10 13.89
CA PRO A 296 -18.99 -0.54 15.16
C PRO A 296 -19.37 0.93 15.26
N ASN A 297 -19.39 1.41 16.49
CA ASN A 297 -19.40 2.84 16.75
C ASN A 297 -17.98 3.39 16.63
N VAL A 298 -17.79 4.35 15.73
CA VAL A 298 -16.47 4.93 15.48
C VAL A 298 -16.33 6.27 16.18
N THR A 299 -15.22 6.51 16.85
CA THR A 299 -14.94 7.81 17.47
C THR A 299 -13.52 8.24 17.18
N ILE A 300 -13.31 9.54 17.09
CA ILE A 300 -11.97 10.10 16.96
C ILE A 300 -11.80 11.24 17.96
N LYS A 301 -10.65 11.27 18.62
CA LYS A 301 -10.25 12.35 19.53
C LYS A 301 -8.85 12.78 19.16
N SER A 302 -8.63 14.09 19.14
CA SER A 302 -7.33 14.68 18.90
C SER A 302 -6.99 15.65 20.03
N ASN A 303 -5.74 15.61 20.48
CA ASN A 303 -5.17 16.58 21.39
C ASN A 303 -3.79 16.99 20.87
N SER A 304 -3.46 18.27 20.97
CA SER A 304 -2.18 18.77 20.48
C SER A 304 -1.50 19.72 21.47
N THR A 305 -0.18 19.72 21.40
CA THR A 305 0.71 20.70 22.05
C THR A 305 1.49 21.44 20.98
N ALA A 306 2.42 22.33 21.33
CA ALA A 306 3.29 22.93 20.33
C ALA A 306 4.19 21.92 19.59
N LYS A 307 4.44 20.73 20.16
CA LYS A 307 5.42 19.75 19.66
C LYS A 307 4.81 18.52 18.99
N GLU A 308 3.61 18.15 19.38
CA GLU A 308 3.00 16.90 18.94
C GLU A 308 1.47 16.99 18.93
N GLN A 309 0.87 16.14 18.12
CA GLN A 309 -0.55 15.83 18.10
C GLN A 309 -0.73 14.33 18.34
N GLN A 310 -1.56 14.02 19.33
CA GLN A 310 -1.98 12.66 19.67
C GLN A 310 -3.41 12.47 19.20
N ILE A 311 -3.65 11.40 18.44
CA ILE A 311 -4.96 11.04 17.91
C ILE A 311 -5.32 9.65 18.40
N THR A 312 -6.53 9.49 18.92
CA THR A 312 -7.10 8.18 19.24
C THR A 312 -8.30 7.97 18.33
N TRP A 313 -8.21 6.97 17.45
CA TRP A 313 -9.30 6.54 16.59
C TRP A 313 -9.76 5.16 17.03
N ALA A 314 -10.99 5.08 17.55
CA ALA A 314 -11.51 3.88 18.20
C ALA A 314 -12.76 3.38 17.46
N LEU A 315 -12.73 2.09 17.11
CA LEU A 315 -13.84 1.35 16.54
C LEU A 315 -14.33 0.39 17.61
N ARG A 316 -15.52 0.67 18.15
CA ARG A 316 -16.11 -0.12 19.23
C ARG A 316 -17.12 -1.09 18.66
N ALA A 317 -16.83 -2.39 18.79
CA ALA A 317 -17.67 -3.43 18.23
C ALA A 317 -19.11 -3.30 18.76
N HIS A 318 -20.10 -3.54 17.90
CA HIS A 318 -21.49 -3.55 18.33
C HIS A 318 -21.70 -4.78 19.21
N HIS A 319 -21.60 -4.61 20.52
CA HIS A 319 -22.08 -5.63 21.44
C HIS A 319 -23.59 -5.59 21.39
N ASP A 320 -24.18 -6.61 20.76
CA ASP A 320 -25.59 -6.92 21.00
C ASP A 320 -25.74 -7.09 22.50
N HIS A 321 -26.18 -6.03 23.17
CA HIS A 321 -26.81 -6.13 24.47
C HIS A 321 -28.02 -7.01 24.23
N LYS A 322 -27.82 -8.32 24.33
CA LYS A 322 -28.90 -9.23 24.70
C LYS A 322 -29.50 -8.59 25.93
N ARG A 323 -30.67 -7.98 25.75
CA ARG A 323 -31.57 -7.71 26.85
C ARG A 323 -31.84 -9.10 27.41
N ASP A 324 -31.19 -9.42 28.51
CA ASP A 324 -31.55 -10.55 29.35
C ASP A 324 -33.01 -10.32 29.73
N GLY A 325 -33.90 -11.02 29.02
CA GLY A 325 -35.34 -11.03 29.21
C GLY A 325 -35.76 -12.32 29.90
#